data_AF-A0A4Z2IH99-F1
#
_entry.id   AF-A0A4Z2IH99-F1
#
_cell.length_a   1.000
_cell.length_b   1.000
_cell.length_c   1.000
_cell.angle_alpha   90.00
_cell.angle_beta   90.00
_cell.angle_gamma   90.00
#
_symmetry.space_group_name_H-M   'P 1'
#
loop_
_entity.id
_entity.type
_entity.pdbx_description
1 polymer ?
#
loop_
_entity_poly.entity_id
_entity_poly.type
_entity_poly.pdbx_seq_one_letter_code
_entity_poly.pdbx_strand_id
1 'polypeptide(L)'
;MRSTRTLTALIAIDRLGTPSPMKAGLILTQLDELSPWCKALLLEQKIGLRRMSLKFLSCRYTDTKAFGLNWSHMGQDVHKACDEQTLAVMYNDYGEPKEL
;
A
#
# COMPACT_ATOMS: atom_id res chain seq x y z
N MET A 1 7.23 2.78 1.15
CA MET A 1 7.76 1.94 2.26
C MET A 1 7.71 2.73 3.57
N ARG A 2 6.59 2.66 4.31
CA ARG A 2 6.43 3.19 5.69
C ARG A 2 5.51 2.25 6.47
N SER A 3 5.90 0.98 6.59
CA SER A 3 5.11 -0.06 7.29
C SER A 3 5.98 -0.91 8.21
N THR A 4 6.75 -0.24 9.05
CA THR A 4 7.53 -0.88 10.14
C THR A 4 7.45 -0.06 11.43
N ARG A 5 7.19 1.25 11.35
CA ARG A 5 7.09 2.12 12.53
C ARG A 5 5.78 1.91 13.31
N THR A 6 4.67 1.62 12.65
CA THR A 6 3.35 1.46 13.29
C THR A 6 3.26 0.19 14.13
N LEU A 7 3.85 -0.93 13.67
CA LEU A 7 3.87 -2.18 14.44
C LEU A 7 4.78 -2.10 15.67
N THR A 8 5.87 -1.33 15.58
CA THR A 8 6.79 -1.11 16.70
C THR A 8 6.12 -0.31 17.83
N ALA A 9 5.17 0.58 17.51
CA ALA A 9 4.46 1.37 18.50
C ALA A 9 3.48 0.54 19.35
N LEU A 10 2.79 -0.45 18.76
CA LEU A 10 1.88 -1.34 19.50
C LEU A 10 2.64 -2.29 20.43
N ILE A 11 3.78 -2.84 20.00
CA ILE A 11 4.64 -3.70 20.84
C ILE A 11 5.33 -2.90 21.96
N ALA A 12 5.58 -1.61 21.75
CA ALA A 12 6.21 -0.74 22.74
C ALA A 12 5.32 -0.46 23.97
N ILE A 13 3.99 -0.40 23.82
CA ILE A 13 3.06 -0.16 24.93
C ILE A 13 3.07 -1.34 25.92
N ASP A 14 3.24 -2.56 25.41
CA ASP A 14 3.23 -3.78 26.22
C ASP A 14 4.54 -4.00 27.02
N ARG A 15 5.61 -3.26 26.70
CA ARG A 15 6.94 -3.40 27.35
C ARG A 15 7.44 -2.18 28.14
N LEU A 16 6.80 -1.01 28.05
CA LEU A 16 7.33 0.25 28.61
C LEU A 16 6.59 0.82 29.82
N GLY A 17 5.60 0.12 30.38
CA GLY A 17 4.76 0.64 31.44
C GLY A 17 3.78 1.71 30.95
N THR A 18 2.96 2.26 31.85
CA THR A 18 1.89 3.18 31.47
C THR A 18 2.46 4.48 30.89
N PRO A 19 2.09 4.87 29.65
CA PRO A 19 2.56 6.10 29.05
C PRO A 19 2.05 7.33 29.83
N SER A 20 2.82 8.41 29.81
CA SER A 20 2.35 9.69 30.35
C SER A 20 1.12 10.18 29.57
N PRO A 21 0.24 11.00 30.17
CA PRO A 21 -0.97 11.48 29.50
C PRO A 21 -0.71 12.11 28.13
N MET A 22 0.38 12.87 28.00
CA MET A 22 0.79 13.45 26.71
C MET A 22 1.18 12.39 25.68
N LYS A 23 1.94 11.36 26.08
CA LYS A 23 2.34 10.28 25.16
C LYS A 23 1.13 9.41 24.78
N ALA A 24 0.23 9.14 25.73
CA ALA A 24 -1.01 8.43 25.48
C ALA A 24 -1.88 9.18 24.47
N GLY A 25 -2.05 10.50 24.64
CA GLY A 25 -2.80 11.34 23.72
C GLY A 25 -2.26 11.28 22.28
N LEU A 26 -0.93 11.39 22.10
CA LEU A 26 -0.31 11.31 20.78
C LEU A 26 -0.51 9.94 20.11
N ILE A 27 -0.44 8.84 20.89
CA ILE A 27 -0.70 7.50 20.38
C ILE A 27 -2.16 7.37 19.93
N LEU A 28 -3.11 7.86 20.73
CA LEU A 28 -4.53 7.82 20.40
C LEU A 28 -4.83 8.62 19.14
N THR A 29 -4.25 9.81 18.98
CA THR A 29 -4.41 10.60 17.74
C THR A 29 -3.92 9.83 16.52
N GLN A 30 -2.80 9.10 16.62
CA GLN A 30 -2.31 8.26 15.52
C GLN A 30 -3.21 7.06 15.24
N LEU A 31 -3.80 6.45 16.26
CA LEU A 31 -4.75 5.35 16.10
C LEU A 31 -6.08 5.84 15.47
N ASP A 32 -6.46 7.10 15.70
CA ASP A 32 -7.66 7.71 15.11
C ASP A 32 -7.54 7.99 13.61
N GLU A 33 -6.33 8.18 13.09
CA GLU A 33 -6.08 8.30 11.66
C GLU A 33 -6.33 6.99 10.88
N LEU A 34 -6.43 5.86 11.57
CA LEU A 34 -6.73 4.58 10.93
C LEU A 34 -8.18 4.53 10.46
N SER A 35 -8.39 4.10 9.21
CA SER A 35 -9.73 3.85 8.69
C SER A 35 -10.45 2.78 9.52
N PRO A 36 -11.80 2.83 9.63
CA PRO A 36 -12.56 1.82 10.36
C PRO A 36 -12.29 0.39 9.87
N TRP A 37 -12.06 0.23 8.56
CA TRP A 37 -11.74 -1.06 7.97
C TRP A 37 -10.36 -1.60 8.41
N CYS A 38 -9.33 -0.75 8.43
CA CYS A 38 -8.01 -1.14 8.94
C CYS A 38 -8.07 -1.46 10.44
N LYS A 39 -8.85 -0.70 11.21
CA LYS A 39 -9.04 -0.98 12.65
C LYS A 39 -9.61 -2.38 12.87
N ALA A 40 -10.64 -2.77 12.10
CA ALA A 40 -11.22 -4.11 12.20
C ALA A 40 -10.21 -5.22 11.86
N LEU A 41 -9.44 -5.06 10.77
CA LEU A 41 -8.42 -6.04 10.36
C LEU A 41 -7.27 -6.18 11.36
N LEU A 42 -6.88 -5.10 12.03
CA LEU A 42 -5.81 -5.13 13.03
C LEU A 42 -6.22 -5.81 14.34
N LEU A 43 -7.51 -6.12 14.53
CA LEU A 43 -8.02 -6.89 15.66
C LEU A 43 -7.98 -8.41 15.42
N GLU A 44 -7.64 -8.86 14.22
CA GLU A 44 -7.51 -10.28 13.90
C GLU A 44 -6.41 -10.95 14.74
N GLN A 45 -6.67 -12.17 15.21
CA GLN A 45 -5.76 -12.90 16.10
C GLN A 45 -4.39 -13.16 15.47
N LYS A 46 -4.34 -13.27 14.14
CA LYS A 46 -3.16 -13.59 13.36
C LYS A 46 -3.09 -12.69 12.14
N ILE A 47 -1.94 -12.04 11.99
CA ILE A 47 -1.62 -11.21 10.84
C ILE A 47 -0.29 -11.71 10.27
N GLY A 48 -0.37 -12.39 9.13
CA GLY A 48 0.79 -12.80 8.35
C GLY A 48 1.24 -11.70 7.40
N LEU A 49 2.50 -11.79 6.97
CA LEU A 49 3.04 -10.96 5.90
C LEU A 49 3.40 -11.85 4.71
N ARG A 50 2.79 -11.60 3.56
CA ARG A 50 3.01 -12.35 2.32
C ARG A 50 3.70 -11.49 1.28
N ARG A 51 4.44 -12.15 0.39
CA ARG A 51 5.05 -11.55 -0.80
C ARG A 51 4.49 -12.22 -2.04
N MET A 52 4.09 -11.42 -3.01
CA MET A 52 3.64 -11.89 -4.33
C MET A 52 4.35 -11.10 -5.43
N SER A 53 4.60 -11.76 -6.56
CA SER A 53 5.10 -11.12 -7.77
C SER A 53 3.95 -10.95 -8.75
N LEU A 54 3.59 -9.70 -9.04
CA LEU A 54 2.55 -9.35 -10.01
C LEU A 54 3.19 -8.92 -11.32
N LYS A 55 2.71 -9.46 -12.43
CA LYS A 55 3.09 -8.98 -13.76
C LYS A 55 2.18 -7.82 -14.16
N PHE A 56 2.75 -6.78 -14.75
CA PHE A 56 2.00 -5.63 -15.28
C PHE A 56 2.67 -5.10 -16.55
N LEU A 57 1.89 -4.46 -17.42
CA LEU A 57 2.42 -3.80 -18.61
C LEU A 57 2.77 -2.34 -18.27
N SER A 58 4.03 -1.97 -18.50
CA SER A 58 4.49 -0.58 -18.41
C SER A 58 4.54 0.01 -19.81
N CYS A 59 3.62 0.90 -20.14
CA CYS A 59 3.54 1.52 -21.45
C CYS A 59 4.09 2.94 -21.44
N ARG A 60 4.90 3.28 -22.45
CA ARG A 60 5.37 4.63 -22.72
C ARG A 60 5.00 5.04 -24.14
N TYR A 61 4.63 6.29 -24.29
CA TYR A 61 4.43 6.89 -25.60
C TYR A 61 5.79 7.11 -26.26
N THR A 62 5.95 6.59 -27.48
CA THR A 62 7.21 6.71 -28.24
C THR A 62 7.22 7.92 -29.17
N ASP A 63 6.05 8.48 -29.49
CA ASP A 63 5.94 9.70 -30.29
C ASP A 63 5.93 10.95 -29.41
N THR A 64 7.06 11.65 -29.36
CA THR A 64 7.17 13.02 -28.82
C THR A 64 6.94 14.09 -29.89
N LYS A 65 6.42 13.74 -31.07
CA LYS A 65 6.14 14.73 -32.12
C LYS A 65 5.05 15.66 -31.61
N ALA A 66 5.40 16.94 -31.43
CA ALA A 66 4.49 17.98 -31.01
C ALA A 66 3.29 18.03 -31.97
N PHE A 67 2.17 17.46 -31.53
CA PHE A 67 0.95 17.46 -32.32
C PHE A 67 0.39 18.89 -32.32
N GLY A 68 0.44 19.54 -33.49
CA GLY A 68 -0.30 20.77 -33.75
C GLY A 68 -1.79 20.46 -33.67
N LEU A 69 -2.41 20.79 -32.53
CA LEU A 69 -3.83 21.10 -32.29
C LEU A 69 -4.88 20.43 -33.22
N ASN A 70 -4.80 19.12 -33.46
CA ASN A 70 -5.92 18.38 -34.05
C ASN A 70 -6.27 17.17 -33.17
N TRP A 71 -7.17 17.42 -32.22
CA TRP A 71 -7.61 16.45 -31.20
C TRP A 71 -8.30 15.20 -31.79
N SER A 72 -8.80 15.25 -33.02
CA SER A 72 -9.55 14.13 -33.64
C SER A 72 -8.66 12.97 -34.10
N HIS A 73 -7.35 13.17 -34.29
CA HIS A 73 -6.43 12.13 -34.77
C HIS A 73 -5.48 11.56 -33.69
N MET A 74 -5.54 12.09 -32.46
CA MET A 74 -4.69 11.69 -31.34
C MET A 74 -4.84 10.23 -30.88
N GLY A 75 -5.85 9.50 -31.34
CA GLY A 75 -6.02 8.09 -31.00
C GLY A 75 -5.27 7.11 -31.90
N GLN A 76 -5.07 7.47 -33.18
CA GLN A 76 -4.63 6.53 -34.22
C GLN A 76 -3.12 6.54 -34.45
N ASP A 77 -2.46 7.70 -34.33
CA ASP A 77 -1.04 7.86 -34.65
C ASP A 77 -0.11 7.73 -33.43
N VAL A 78 -0.68 7.35 -32.28
CA VAL A 78 0.06 7.35 -31.03
C VAL A 78 0.67 5.97 -30.77
N HIS A 79 1.94 5.84 -31.14
CA HIS A 79 2.71 4.63 -30.88
C HIS A 79 3.01 4.50 -29.38
N LYS A 80 2.68 3.34 -28.83
CA LYS A 80 2.96 2.95 -27.43
C LYS A 80 3.92 1.77 -27.45
N ALA A 81 5.06 1.90 -26.80
CA ALA A 81 5.90 0.77 -26.45
C ALA A 81 5.48 0.29 -25.06
N CYS A 82 5.15 -0.98 -24.93
CA CYS A 82 4.76 -1.60 -23.66
C CYS A 82 5.68 -2.76 -23.34
N ASP A 83 6.25 -2.75 -22.15
CA ASP A 83 7.09 -3.84 -21.65
C ASP A 83 6.39 -4.55 -20.48
N GLU A 84 6.42 -5.88 -20.46
CA GLU A 84 6.01 -6.64 -19.29
C GLU A 84 7.04 -6.45 -18.18
N GLN A 85 6.57 -6.00 -17.01
CA GLN A 85 7.37 -5.81 -15.81
C GLN A 85 6.79 -6.62 -14.67
N THR A 86 7.63 -6.92 -13.68
CA THR A 86 7.22 -7.63 -12.47
C THR A 86 7.36 -6.72 -11.26
N LEU A 87 6.29 -6.58 -10.49
CA LEU A 87 6.26 -5.85 -9.22
C LEU A 87 6.16 -6.84 -8.06
N ALA A 88 7.14 -6.82 -7.17
CA ALA A 88 7.04 -7.50 -5.89
C ALA A 88 6.15 -6.68 -4.93
N VAL A 89 5.01 -7.24 -4.56
CA VAL A 89 4.04 -6.63 -3.64
C VAL A 89 4.05 -7.39 -2.32
N MET A 90 4.11 -6.63 -1.22
CA MET A 90 3.93 -7.16 0.13
C MET A 90 2.49 -6.87 0.56
N TYR A 91 1.80 -7.84 1.14
CA TYR A 91 0.45 -7.65 1.67
C TYR A 91 0.28 -8.42 2.98
N ASN A 92 -0.62 -7.91 3.83
CA ASN A 92 -0.99 -8.56 5.08
C ASN A 92 -2.04 -9.63 4.79
N ASP A 93 -1.86 -10.79 5.40
CA ASP A 93 -2.76 -11.94 5.35
C ASP A 93 -3.43 -12.03 6.73
N TYR A 94 -4.75 -11.92 6.79
CA TYR A 94 -5.49 -11.77 8.05
C TYR A 94 -6.34 -13.01 8.35
N GLY A 95 -6.32 -13.46 9.60
CA GLY A 95 -7.07 -14.63 10.07
C GLY A 95 -6.31 -15.95 9.92
N GLU A 96 -6.99 -17.07 10.17
CA GLU A 96 -6.40 -18.40 9.95
C GLU A 96 -6.44 -18.78 8.47
N PRO A 97 -5.39 -19.46 7.95
CA PRO A 97 -5.41 -19.98 6.59
C PRO A 97 -6.61 -20.92 6.46
N LYS A 98 -7.52 -20.62 5.54
CA LYS A 98 -8.51 -21.61 5.12
C LYS A 98 -7.74 -22.70 4.39
N GLU A 99 -7.68 -23.90 4.96
CA GLU A 99 -7.19 -25.06 4.23
C GLU A 99 -8.04 -25.22 2.96
N LEU A 100 -7.36 -25.40 1.82
CA LEU A 100 -7.93 -25.53 0.49
C LEU A 100 -8.02 -27.02 0.12
#